data_AF-A0AAV3NXY3-F1
#
_entry.id   AF-A0AAV3NXY3-F1
#
_cell.length_a   1.000
_cell.length_b   1.000
_cell.length_c   1.000
_cell.angle_alpha   90.00
_cell.angle_beta   90.00
_cell.angle_gamma   90.00
#
_symmetry.space_group_name_H-M   'P 1'
#
loop_
_entity.id
_entity.type
_entity.pdbx_description
1 polymer ?
#
loop_
_entity_poly.entity_id
_entity_poly.type
_entity_poly.pdbx_seq_one_letter_code
_entity_poly.pdbx_strand_id
1 'polypeptide(L)'
;MWGNNLVGKLPKAKGGAEFAIVAVDYFSKRIEATPLKKTKSEVVMQFLWKNILTQFVIPKILVSDNVPQFEGNVLADFCEKFGIEH
;
A
#
# COMPACT_ATOMS: atom_id res chain seq x y z
N MET A 1 -13.12 2.71 2.12
CA MET A 1 -12.28 3.06 0.96
C MET A 1 -10.91 3.37 1.52
N TRP A 2 -9.85 2.81 0.94
CA TRP A 2 -8.49 3.03 1.41
C TRP A 2 -7.69 3.78 0.36
N GLY A 3 -7.08 4.89 0.75
CA GLY A 3 -6.14 5.64 -0.10
C GLY A 3 -4.70 5.26 0.23
N ASN A 4 -3.91 4.91 -0.77
CA ASN A 4 -2.51 4.53 -0.64
C ASN A 4 -1.62 5.55 -1.32
N ASN A 5 -0.45 5.79 -0.74
CA ASN A 5 0.56 6.66 -1.31
C ASN A 5 1.96 6.15 -0.97
N LEU A 6 2.87 6.19 -1.95
CA LEU A 6 4.29 6.01 -1.70
C LEU A 6 4.96 7.34 -1.39
N VAL A 7 5.54 7.42 -0.20
CA VAL A 7 6.43 8.53 0.15
C VAL A 7 7.75 8.30 -0.56
N GLY A 8 8.16 9.31 -1.34
CA GLY A 8 9.43 9.32 -2.07
C GLY A 8 10.65 9.17 -1.17
N LYS A 9 11.83 9.26 -1.77
CA LYS A 9 13.09 9.00 -1.06
C LYS A 9 13.29 9.95 0.12
N LEU A 10 13.50 9.38 1.30
CA LEU A 10 13.75 10.04 2.58
C LEU A 10 15.20 9.84 3.04
N PRO A 11 15.69 10.64 4.01
CA PRO A 11 16.93 10.34 4.71
C PRO A 11 16.93 8.92 5.27
N LYS A 12 18.05 8.23 5.12
CA LYS A 12 18.17 6.81 5.47
C LYS A 12 17.94 6.61 6.98
N ALA A 13 16.91 5.87 7.33
CA ALA A 13 16.59 5.54 8.71
C ALA A 13 17.41 4.34 9.22
N LYS A 14 17.33 4.06 10.53
CA LYS A 14 17.87 2.82 11.11
C LYS A 14 17.30 1.61 10.37
N GLY A 15 18.16 0.63 10.07
CA GLY A 15 17.78 -0.54 9.28
C GLY A 15 17.82 -0.33 7.75
N GLY A 16 18.15 0.88 7.29
CA GLY A 16 18.39 1.18 5.87
C GLY A 16 17.12 1.42 5.04
N ALA A 17 16.00 1.71 5.69
CA ALA A 17 14.80 2.18 5.00
C ALA A 17 15.00 3.61 4.50
N GLU A 18 14.53 3.89 3.30
CA GLU A 18 14.65 5.20 2.65
C GLU A 18 13.35 5.62 1.95
N PHE A 19 12.26 4.86 2.12
CA PHE A 19 10.93 5.15 1.61
C PHE A 19 9.90 4.81 2.67
N ALA A 20 8.64 5.20 2.45
CA ALA A 20 7.52 4.73 3.24
C ALA A 20 6.29 4.51 2.36
N ILE A 21 5.47 3.53 2.71
CA ILE A 21 4.10 3.42 2.19
C ILE A 21 3.13 3.82 3.28
N VAL A 22 2.10 4.58 2.90
CA VAL A 22 1.04 5.03 3.78
C VAL A 22 -0.30 4.64 3.18
N ALA A 23 -1.18 4.10 4.02
CA ALA A 23 -2.57 3.82 3.70
C ALA A 23 -3.49 4.52 4.68
N VAL A 24 -4.55 5.14 4.17
CA VAL A 24 -5.52 5.89 4.96
C VAL A 24 -6.91 5.31 4.72
N ASP A 25 -7.58 4.87 5.78
CA ASP A 25 -9.00 4.58 5.71
C ASP A 25 -9.77 5.90 5.73
N TYR A 26 -10.48 6.19 4.62
CA TYR A 26 -11.27 7.40 4.50
C TYR A 26 -12.44 7.45 5.49
N PHE A 27 -12.96 6.29 5.93
CA PHE A 27 -14.08 6.23 6.86
C PHE A 27 -13.62 6.45 8.30
N SER A 28 -12.75 5.59 8.82
CA SER A 28 -12.33 5.68 10.23
C SER A 28 -11.21 6.70 10.48
N LYS A 29 -10.66 7.32 9.42
CA LYS A 29 -9.47 8.20 9.48
C LYS A 29 -8.23 7.52 10.04
N ARG A 30 -8.16 6.18 9.95
CA ARG A 30 -7.00 5.43 10.41
C ARG A 30 -5.86 5.53 9.40
N ILE A 31 -4.63 5.61 9.90
CA ILE A 31 -3.42 5.71 9.09
C ILE A 31 -2.53 4.51 9.42
N GLU A 32 -2.17 3.74 8.40
CA GLU A 32 -1.18 2.68 8.47
C GLU A 32 0.05 3.10 7.67
N ALA A 33 1.23 3.09 8.30
CA ALA A 33 2.47 3.50 7.64
C ALA A 33 3.57 2.46 7.88
N THR A 34 4.33 2.12 6.84
CA THR A 34 5.45 1.17 6.96
C THR A 34 6.69 1.68 6.23
N PRO A 35 7.86 1.72 6.90
CA PRO A 35 9.11 2.09 6.27
C PRO A 35 9.60 1.00 5.30
N LEU A 36 10.04 1.39 4.11
CA LEU A 36 10.47 0.50 3.05
C LEU A 36 11.94 0.75 2.68
N LYS A 37 12.68 -0.33 2.40
CA LYS A 37 14.05 -0.25 1.84
C LYS A 37 14.03 -0.12 0.31
N LYS A 38 12.97 -0.60 -0.33
CA LYS A 38 12.78 -0.63 -1.78
C LYS A 38 11.30 -0.42 -2.10
N THR A 39 11.01 0.24 -3.21
CA THR A 39 9.67 0.52 -3.72
C THR A 39 9.31 -0.46 -4.83
N LYS A 40 9.28 -1.76 -4.53
CA LYS A 40 8.81 -2.76 -5.50
C LYS A 40 7.34 -3.10 -5.28
N SER A 41 6.61 -3.46 -6.33
CA SER A 41 5.18 -3.81 -6.25
C SER A 41 4.91 -4.98 -5.28
N GLU A 42 5.81 -5.96 -5.16
CA GLU A 42 5.62 -7.06 -4.21
C GLU A 42 5.67 -6.59 -2.75
N VAL A 43 6.46 -5.53 -2.47
CA VAL A 43 6.53 -4.92 -1.14
C VAL A 43 5.21 -4.20 -0.82
N VAL A 44 4.61 -3.55 -1.81
CA VAL A 44 3.27 -2.94 -1.69
C VAL A 44 2.23 -4.01 -1.39
N MET A 45 2.22 -5.14 -2.10
CA MET A 45 1.26 -6.22 -1.86
C MET A 45 1.41 -6.81 -0.45
N GLN A 46 2.66 -7.02 -0.01
CA GLN A 46 2.92 -7.49 1.35
C GLN A 46 2.42 -6.51 2.41
N PHE A 47 2.54 -5.21 2.16
CA PHE A 47 2.00 -4.18 3.04
C PHE A 47 0.46 -4.24 3.07
N LEU A 48 -0.21 -4.23 1.92
CA LEU A 48 -1.67 -4.29 1.84
C LEU A 48 -2.21 -5.56 2.52
N TRP A 49 -1.57 -6.70 2.26
CA TRP A 49 -1.94 -7.97 2.89
C TRP A 49 -1.85 -7.90 4.41
N LYS A 50 -0.68 -7.55 4.95
CA LYS A 50 -0.39 -7.60 6.40
C LYS A 50 -1.12 -6.52 7.21
N ASN A 51 -1.24 -5.33 6.64
CA ASN A 51 -1.71 -4.16 7.38
C ASN A 51 -3.16 -3.82 7.07
N ILE A 52 -3.73 -4.28 5.95
CA ILE A 52 -5.12 -4.01 5.58
C ILE A 52 -5.94 -5.30 5.58
N LEU A 53 -5.63 -6.27 4.71
CA LEU A 53 -6.52 -7.42 4.51
C LEU A 53 -6.55 -8.38 5.70
N THR A 54 -5.43 -8.65 6.38
CA THR A 54 -5.42 -9.62 7.50
C THR A 54 -5.93 -9.04 8.81
N GLN A 55 -5.99 -7.72 8.95
CA GLN A 55 -6.41 -7.06 10.19
C GLN A 55 -7.85 -6.54 10.13
N PHE A 56 -8.39 -6.35 8.94
CA PHE A 56 -9.69 -5.71 8.71
C PHE A 56 -10.55 -6.53 7.75
N VAL A 57 -11.74 -5.99 7.46
CA VAL A 57 -12.56 -6.43 6.34
C VAL A 57 -11.87 -6.02 5.04
N ILE A 58 -11.88 -6.92 4.05
CA ILE A 58 -11.36 -6.66 2.71
C ILE A 58 -11.98 -5.36 2.17
N PRO A 59 -11.15 -4.37 1.79
CA PRO A 59 -11.68 -3.09 1.36
C PRO A 59 -12.38 -3.23 0.02
N LYS A 60 -13.57 -2.62 -0.11
CA LYS A 60 -14.28 -2.61 -1.40
C LYS A 60 -13.56 -1.79 -2.47
N ILE A 61 -12.97 -0.66 -2.08
CA ILE A 61 -12.31 0.28 -2.98
C ILE A 61 -10.93 0.62 -2.40
N LEU A 62 -9.91 0.48 -3.25
CA LEU A 62 -8.53 0.87 -3.04
C LEU A 62 -8.23 2.01 -4.03
N VAL A 63 -7.68 3.11 -3.56
CA VAL A 63 -7.23 4.22 -4.41
C VAL A 63 -5.73 4.36 -4.21
N SER A 64 -4.95 4.48 -5.28
CA SER A 64 -3.50 4.71 -5.18
C SER A 64 -3.08 5.92 -6.01
N ASP A 65 -1.89 6.44 -5.72
CA ASP A 65 -1.17 7.32 -6.64
C ASP A 65 -0.78 6.56 -7.93
N ASN A 66 -0.69 7.31 -9.04
CA ASN A 66 -0.29 6.82 -10.36
C ASN A 66 1.23 6.60 -10.46
N VAL A 67 1.86 6.09 -9.40
CA VAL A 67 3.27 5.71 -9.46
C VAL A 67 3.39 4.30 -10.02
N PRO A 68 4.45 3.98 -10.79
CA PRO A 68 4.56 2.71 -11.50
C PRO A 68 4.43 1.46 -10.61
N GLN A 69 4.71 1.61 -9.32
CA GLN A 69 4.59 0.55 -8.33
C GLN A 69 3.14 0.10 -8.10
N PHE A 70 2.15 1.00 -8.32
CA PHE A 70 0.72 0.70 -8.23
C PHE A 70 0.05 0.54 -9.61
N GLU A 71 0.68 0.91 -10.71
CA GLU A 71 0.10 0.75 -12.06
C GLU A 71 0.38 -0.63 -12.70
N GLY A 72 1.07 -1.53 -11.99
CA GLY A 72 1.47 -2.84 -12.54
C GLY A 72 0.40 -3.92 -12.44
N ASN A 73 0.44 -4.89 -13.37
CA ASN A 73 -0.41 -6.09 -13.40
C ASN A 73 -0.48 -6.82 -12.04
N VAL A 74 0.60 -6.76 -11.25
CA VAL A 74 0.66 -7.39 -9.92
C VAL A 74 -0.38 -6.82 -8.95
N LEU A 75 -0.63 -5.50 -8.97
CA LEU A 75 -1.68 -4.90 -8.13
C LEU A 75 -3.07 -5.22 -8.67
N ALA A 76 -3.24 -5.17 -9.99
CA ALA A 76 -4.50 -5.53 -10.64
C ALA A 76 -4.92 -6.98 -10.32
N ASP A 77 -4.01 -7.94 -10.50
CA ASP A 77 -4.23 -9.36 -10.18
C ASP A 77 -4.54 -9.57 -8.70
N PHE A 78 -3.87 -8.81 -7.82
CA PHE A 78 -4.14 -8.84 -6.38
C PHE A 78 -5.54 -8.33 -6.06
N CYS A 79 -5.93 -7.18 -6.64
CA CYS A 79 -7.24 -6.60 -6.44
C CYS A 79 -8.36 -7.51 -6.98
N GLU A 80 -8.19 -8.06 -8.18
CA GLU A 80 -9.13 -9.02 -8.77
C GLU A 80 -9.32 -10.25 -7.88
N LYS A 81 -8.22 -10.83 -7.38
CA LYS A 81 -8.24 -12.01 -6.50
C LYS A 81 -9.06 -11.81 -5.23
N PHE A 82 -9.09 -10.59 -4.70
CA PHE A 82 -9.81 -10.27 -3.46
C PHE A 82 -11.11 -9.50 -3.68
N GLY A 83 -11.52 -9.29 -4.94
CA GLY A 83 -12.73 -8.55 -5.28
C GLY A 83 -12.68 -7.06 -4.87
N ILE A 84 -11.49 -6.47 -4.97
CA ILE A 84 -11.22 -5.06 -4.65
C ILE A 84 -11.30 -4.23 -5.95
N GLU A 85 -12.05 -3.14 -5.92
CA GLU A 85 -12.07 -2.13 -6.98
C GLU A 85 -10.86 -1.19 -6.79
N HIS A 86 -10.06 -1.00 -7.84
CA HIS A 86 -8.83 -0.19 -7.83
C HIS A 86 -8.90 0.96 -8.83
#